data_AF-A0A8S4B1S9-F1
#
_entry.id   AF-A0A8S4B1S9-F1
#
_cell.length_a   1.000
_cell.length_b   1.000
_cell.length_c   1.000
_cell.angle_alpha   90.00
_cell.angle_beta   90.00
_cell.angle_gamma   90.00
#
_symmetry.space_group_name_H-M   'P 1'
#
loop_
_entity.id
_entity.type
_entity.pdbx_description
1 polymer ?
#
loop_
_entity_poly.entity_id
_entity_poly.type
_entity_poly.pdbx_seq_one_letter_code
_entity_poly.pdbx_strand_id
1 'polypeptide(L)'
;MPLWPQWYPEVRHHCPNTPIILVGTKLDLRDDKDTIERLRDKKLSPITYPQGLAMAREIGAVKYLECSALTQRGLKTVFDEAIRAVLCPPPVKKRGKRCTVF
;
A
#
# COMPACT_ATOMS: atom_id res chain seq x y z
N MET A 1 13.37 10.47 2.34
CA MET A 1 12.87 9.56 3.40
C MET A 1 11.45 9.14 3.03
N PRO A 2 11.11 7.85 3.01
CA PRO A 2 9.77 7.42 2.67
C PRO A 2 8.79 7.80 3.80
N LEU A 3 7.55 8.15 3.47
CA LEU A 3 6.54 8.72 4.39
C LEU A 3 5.83 7.68 5.29
N TRP A 4 6.06 6.38 5.08
CA TRP A 4 5.41 5.30 5.85
C TRP A 4 5.75 5.21 7.35
N PRO A 5 6.90 5.73 7.88
CA PRO A 5 7.20 5.66 9.32
C PRO A 5 6.23 6.45 10.19
N GLN A 6 5.46 7.39 9.62
CA GLN A 6 4.48 8.19 10.36
C GLN A 6 3.08 7.56 10.27
N TRP A 7 2.61 7.29 9.04
CA TRP A 7 1.23 6.85 8.82
C TRP A 7 0.92 5.45 9.37
N TYR A 8 1.82 4.48 9.17
CA TYR A 8 1.53 3.11 9.57
C TYR A 8 1.42 2.95 11.11
N PRO A 9 2.37 3.46 11.92
CA PRO A 9 2.24 3.42 13.38
C PRO A 9 1.02 4.19 13.88
N GLU A 10 0.72 5.36 13.30
CA GLU A 10 -0.43 6.18 13.68
C GLU A 10 -1.75 5.45 13.46
N VAL A 11 -1.95 4.87 12.26
CA VAL A 11 -3.17 4.12 11.94
C VAL A 11 -3.28 2.88 12.82
N ARG A 12 -2.18 2.15 13.06
CA ARG A 12 -2.21 0.98 13.94
C ARG A 12 -2.49 1.32 15.40
N HIS A 13 -2.06 2.49 15.86
CA HIS A 13 -2.32 2.96 17.22
C HIS A 13 -3.81 3.25 17.42
N HIS A 14 -4.43 4.01 16.52
CA HIS A 14 -5.84 4.41 16.64
C HIS A 14 -6.82 3.32 16.16
N CYS A 15 -6.43 2.51 15.18
CA CYS A 15 -7.29 1.58 14.46
C CYS A 15 -6.62 0.20 14.29
N PRO A 16 -6.34 -0.55 15.38
CA PRO A 16 -5.49 -1.73 15.35
C PRO A 16 -6.02 -2.88 14.48
N ASN A 17 -7.34 -3.03 14.35
CA ASN A 17 -7.98 -4.14 13.63
C ASN A 17 -8.56 -3.75 12.27
N THR A 18 -8.34 -2.51 11.83
CA THR A 18 -8.92 -2.01 10.57
C THR A 18 -8.11 -2.53 9.37
N PRO A 19 -8.77 -3.04 8.31
CA PRO A 19 -8.08 -3.44 7.07
C PRO A 19 -7.32 -2.25 6.45
N ILE A 20 -6.06 -2.46 6.10
CA ILE A 20 -5.22 -1.44 5.46
C ILE A 20 -5.04 -1.81 3.98
N ILE A 21 -5.28 -0.89 3.07
CA ILE A 21 -4.93 -1.01 1.65
C ILE A 21 -3.84 0.01 1.36
N LEU A 22 -2.73 -0.45 0.75
CA LEU A 22 -1.68 0.44 0.28
C LEU A 22 -1.97 0.82 -1.18
N VAL A 23 -2.01 2.12 -1.47
CA VAL A 23 -2.29 2.64 -2.82
C VAL A 23 -1.11 3.46 -3.33
N GLY A 24 -0.48 3.01 -4.42
CA GLY A 24 0.48 3.79 -5.20
C GLY A 24 -0.26 4.76 -6.13
N THR A 25 -0.10 6.06 -5.93
CA THR A 25 -0.76 7.10 -6.75
C THR A 25 0.17 7.63 -7.84
N LYS A 26 -0.39 8.39 -8.79
CA LYS A 26 0.33 9.01 -9.90
C LYS A 26 1.07 8.00 -10.78
N LEU A 27 0.41 6.87 -11.05
CA LEU A 27 0.97 5.80 -11.88
C LEU A 27 1.43 6.28 -13.28
N ASP A 28 0.77 7.29 -13.83
CA ASP A 28 1.12 7.96 -15.08
C ASP A 28 2.56 8.51 -15.10
N LEU A 29 3.07 8.95 -13.95
CA LEU A 29 4.42 9.51 -13.84
C LEU A 29 5.54 8.47 -13.83
N ARG A 30 5.19 7.17 -13.76
CA ARG A 30 6.20 6.10 -13.76
C ARG A 30 6.94 6.00 -15.09
N ASP A 31 6.24 6.30 -16.19
CA ASP A 31 6.74 6.22 -17.55
C ASP A 31 6.98 7.62 -18.17
N ASP A 32 6.74 8.70 -17.40
CA ASP A 32 6.93 10.08 -17.80
C ASP A 32 8.42 10.46 -17.82
N LYS A 33 8.94 10.80 -19.00
CA LYS A 33 10.38 11.06 -19.21
C LYS A 33 10.88 12.22 -18.35
N ASP A 34 10.16 13.33 -18.33
CA ASP A 34 10.53 14.54 -17.58
C ASP A 34 10.59 14.25 -16.07
N THR A 35 9.63 13.48 -15.55
CA THR A 35 9.65 13.06 -14.15
C THR A 35 10.79 12.10 -13.84
N ILE A 36 11.10 11.15 -14.73
CA ILE A 36 12.23 10.24 -14.57
C ILE A 36 13.56 11.00 -14.54
N GLU A 37 13.77 11.95 -15.44
CA GLU A 37 14.98 12.78 -15.49
C GLU A 37 15.13 13.61 -14.21
N ARG A 38 14.07 14.31 -13.78
CA ARG A 38 14.06 15.07 -12.53
C ARG A 38 14.33 14.22 -11.30
N LEU A 39 13.87 12.97 -11.28
CA LEU A 39 14.18 12.03 -10.20
C LEU A 39 15.64 11.57 -10.27
N ARG A 40 16.16 11.33 -11.47
CA ARG A 40 17.56 10.94 -11.69
C ARG A 40 18.53 12.02 -11.21
N ASP A 41 18.24 13.30 -11.42
CA ASP A 41 19.04 14.42 -10.89
C ASP A 41 19.16 14.37 -9.36
N LYS A 42 18.13 13.84 -8.69
CA LYS A 42 18.08 13.64 -7.24
C LYS A 42 18.59 12.26 -6.80
N LYS A 43 19.14 11.45 -7.72
CA LYS A 43 19.54 10.05 -7.49
C LYS A 43 18.39 9.17 -7.00
N LEU A 44 17.18 9.45 -7.47
CA LEU A 44 15.96 8.70 -7.17
C LEU A 44 15.42 8.04 -8.43
N SER A 45 14.53 7.06 -8.23
CA SER A 45 13.77 6.42 -9.30
C SER A 45 12.30 6.29 -8.90
N PRO A 46 11.38 6.18 -9.88
CA PRO A 46 9.99 5.85 -9.59
C PRO A 46 9.88 4.52 -8.82
N ILE A 47 8.93 4.46 -7.89
CA ILE A 47 8.64 3.22 -7.16
C ILE A 47 8.10 2.19 -8.13
N THR A 48 8.71 1.00 -8.13
CA THR A 48 8.29 -0.15 -8.93
C THR A 48 7.19 -0.93 -8.24
N TYR A 49 6.39 -1.67 -9.01
CA TYR A 49 5.34 -2.51 -8.46
C TYR A 49 5.85 -3.52 -7.39
N PRO A 50 6.99 -4.23 -7.60
CA PRO A 50 7.53 -5.12 -6.57
C PRO A 50 7.92 -4.41 -5.27
N GLN A 51 8.45 -3.18 -5.34
CA GLN A 51 8.78 -2.39 -4.15
C GLN A 51 7.51 -2.00 -3.37
N GLY A 52 6.45 -1.57 -4.06
CA GLY A 52 5.16 -1.28 -3.44
C GLY A 52 4.52 -2.52 -2.82
N LEU A 53 4.62 -3.67 -3.48
CA LEU A 53 4.14 -4.95 -2.95
C LEU A 53 4.93 -5.40 -1.71
N ALA A 54 6.25 -5.21 -1.70
CA ALA A 54 7.08 -5.51 -0.54
C ALA A 54 6.68 -4.66 0.68
N MET A 55 6.47 -3.35 0.47
CA MET A 55 5.98 -2.43 1.51
C MET A 55 4.60 -2.85 2.03
N ALA A 56 3.67 -3.21 1.14
CA ALA A 56 2.34 -3.67 1.54
C ALA A 56 2.41 -4.90 2.46
N ARG A 57 3.33 -5.83 2.19
CA ARG A 57 3.58 -7.00 3.05
C ARG A 57 4.17 -6.59 4.40
N GLU A 58 5.11 -5.65 4.42
CA GLU A 58 5.77 -5.16 5.63
C GLU A 58 4.77 -4.53 6.61
N ILE A 59 3.83 -3.74 6.13
CA ILE A 59 2.79 -3.10 6.96
C ILE A 59 1.56 -4.00 7.23
N GLY A 60 1.54 -5.21 6.66
CA GLY A 60 0.40 -6.11 6.76
C GLY A 60 -0.87 -5.56 6.10
N ALA A 61 -0.73 -4.85 4.99
CA ALA A 61 -1.86 -4.43 4.17
C ALA A 61 -2.54 -5.64 3.51
N VAL A 62 -3.85 -5.59 3.38
CA VAL A 62 -4.65 -6.66 2.74
C VAL A 62 -4.44 -6.70 1.23
N LYS A 63 -4.11 -5.56 0.63
CA LYS A 63 -3.86 -5.43 -0.81
C LYS A 63 -2.95 -4.24 -1.11
N TYR A 64 -2.18 -4.37 -2.19
CA TYR A 64 -1.49 -3.26 -2.85
C TYR A 64 -2.18 -2.99 -4.18
N LEU A 65 -2.48 -1.72 -4.45
CA LEU A 65 -3.09 -1.26 -5.70
C LEU A 65 -2.34 -0.03 -6.20
N GLU A 66 -2.39 0.21 -7.51
CA GLU A 66 -1.83 1.41 -8.13
C GLU A 66 -2.88 2.10 -8.97
N CYS A 67 -2.91 3.43 -8.92
CA CYS A 67 -3.85 4.22 -9.69
C CYS A 67 -3.23 5.51 -10.22
N SER A 68 -3.87 6.04 -11.26
CA SER A 68 -3.64 7.37 -11.80
C SER A 68 -4.98 8.09 -11.81
N ALA A 69 -5.08 9.20 -11.07
CA ALA A 69 -6.26 10.05 -11.11
C ALA A 69 -6.39 10.76 -12.46
N LEU A 70 -5.25 11.09 -13.10
CA LEU A 70 -5.20 11.79 -14.40
C LEU A 70 -5.75 10.92 -15.53
N THR A 71 -5.27 9.67 -15.64
CA THR A 71 -5.70 8.74 -16.69
C THR A 71 -6.90 7.89 -16.28
N GLN A 72 -7.42 8.08 -15.05
CA GLN A 72 -8.45 7.27 -14.40
C GLN A 72 -8.13 5.77 -14.28
N ARG A 73 -6.90 5.35 -14.62
CA ARG A 73 -6.47 3.96 -14.55
C ARG A 73 -6.44 3.49 -13.09
N GLY A 74 -7.10 2.37 -12.81
CA GLY A 74 -7.10 1.71 -11.50
C GLY A 74 -7.94 2.40 -10.42
N LEU A 75 -8.51 3.58 -10.68
CA LEU A 75 -9.26 4.35 -9.68
C LEU A 75 -10.49 3.60 -9.18
N LYS A 76 -11.31 3.06 -10.10
CA LYS A 76 -12.48 2.24 -9.75
C LYS A 76 -12.09 1.03 -8.89
N THR A 77 -11.03 0.32 -9.28
CA THR A 77 -10.54 -0.86 -8.56
C THR A 77 -10.11 -0.52 -7.13
N VAL A 78 -9.49 0.64 -6.90
CA VAL A 78 -9.11 1.08 -5.54
C VAL A 78 -10.35 1.19 -4.64
N PHE A 79 -11.41 1.83 -5.11
CA PHE A 79 -12.64 1.98 -4.32
C PHE A 79 -13.40 0.67 -4.17
N ASP A 80 -13.52 -0.13 -5.24
CA ASP A 80 -14.18 -1.45 -5.17
C ASP A 80 -13.51 -2.37 -4.15
N GLU A 81 -12.16 -2.39 -4.12
CA GLU A 81 -11.40 -3.22 -3.19
C GLU A 81 -11.45 -2.68 -1.75
N ALA A 82 -11.57 -1.37 -1.55
CA ALA A 82 -11.80 -0.79 -0.23
C ALA A 82 -13.16 -1.23 0.35
N ILE A 83 -14.21 -1.20 -0.46
CA ILE A 83 -15.54 -1.71 -0.08
C ILE A 83 -15.46 -3.21 0.20
N ARG A 84 -14.82 -3.97 -0.70
CA ARG A 84 -14.67 -5.43 -0.55
C ARG A 84 -13.87 -5.82 0.70
N ALA A 85 -12.85 -5.05 1.09
CA ALA A 85 -12.06 -5.34 2.29
C ALA A 85 -12.89 -5.32 3.58
N VAL A 86 -14.03 -4.60 3.59
CA VAL A 86 -14.96 -4.54 4.70
C VAL A 86 -16.08 -5.56 4.56
N LEU A 87 -16.68 -5.70 3.37
CA LEU A 87 -17.79 -6.63 3.13
C LEU A 87 -17.36 -8.11 3.12
N CYS A 88 -16.13 -8.38 2.67
CA CYS A 88 -15.55 -9.70 2.57
C CYS A 88 -14.18 -9.69 3.27
N PRO A 89 -14.14 -9.65 4.61
CA PRO A 89 -12.89 -9.50 5.34
C PRO A 89 -11.98 -10.71 5.03
N PRO A 90 -10.71 -10.49 4.64
CA PRO A 90 -9.78 -11.58 4.45
C PRO A 90 -9.59 -12.32 5.79
N PRO A 91 -9.37 -13.65 5.76
CA PRO A 91 -9.20 -14.43 6.98
C PRO A 91 -8.07 -13.83 7.83
N VAL A 92 -8.43 -13.31 9.00
CA VAL A 92 -7.47 -12.72 9.92
C VAL A 92 -6.56 -13.84 10.39
N LYS A 93 -5.26 -13.79 10.03
CA LYS A 93 -4.26 -14.70 10.60
C LYS A 93 -4.18 -14.41 12.10
N LYS A 94 -4.96 -15.13 12.90
CA LYS A 94 -4.81 -15.10 14.36
C LYS A 94 -3.36 -15.49 14.65
N ARG A 95 -2.58 -14.60 15.28
CA ARG A 95 -1.30 -15.01 15.89
C ARG A 95 -1.67 -16.09 16.89
N GLY A 96 -1.37 -17.35 16.56
CA GLY A 96 -1.62 -18.47 17.47
C GLY A 96 -0.97 -18.13 18.81
N LYS A 97 -1.76 -18.12 19.88
CA LYS A 97 -1.19 -18.15 21.22
C LYS A 97 -0.37 -19.44 21.26
N ARG A 98 0.95 -19.33 21.48
CA ARG A 98 1.79 -20.49 21.76
C ARG A 98 1.26 -21.05 23.08
N CYS A 99 0.47 -22.13 23.02
CA CYS A 99 0.16 -22.93 24.19
C CYS A 99 1.46 -23.62 24.61
N THR A 100 2.10 -23.14 25.67
CA THR A 100 3.06 -23.93 26.43
C THR A 100 2.24 -24.81 27.36
N VAL A 101 2.13 -26.09 27.02
CA VAL A 101 1.69 -27.10 27.99
C VAL A 101 2.87 -27.30 28.91
N PHE A 102 2.69 -26.97 30.19
CA PHE A 102 3.61 -27.33 31.27
C PHE A 102 3.39 -28.79 31.65
#